data_AF-A0A7Y2VL49-F1
#
_entry.id   AF-A0A7Y2VL49-F1
#
_cell.length_a   1.000
_cell.length_b   1.000
_cell.length_c   1.000
_cell.angle_alpha   90.00
_cell.angle_beta   90.00
_cell.angle_gamma   90.00
#
_symmetry.space_group_name_H-M   'P 1'
#
loop_
_entity.id
_entity.type
_entity.pdbx_description
1 polymer ?
#
loop_
_entity_poly.entity_id
_entity_poly.type
_entity_poly.pdbx_seq_one_letter_code
_entity_poly.pdbx_strand_id
1 'polypeptide(L)'
;MVQGQPQQRTVFFVSDGTAITTETVGHSLLTQFPDVEFRRIRIPFIDSPERAGEAMNRIEAASEADGAPAIVFISIIDDETRAVFYRGSALPLDLFADFMHTLESVLGVSPQATVGQAHGLADMERYEDRIEATNYALAHDDGISRSYENAELILVGISRTGKTPTCL
;
A
#
# COMPACT_ATOMS: atom_id res chain seq x y z
N MET A 1 36.09 -6.53 18.72
CA MET A 1 35.29 -6.10 17.55
C MET A 1 34.56 -7.33 17.06
N VAL A 2 33.31 -7.53 17.48
CA VAL A 2 32.49 -8.66 17.01
C VAL A 2 31.81 -8.19 15.74
N GLN A 3 32.22 -8.74 14.60
CA GLN A 3 31.46 -8.64 13.35
C GLN A 3 30.14 -9.37 13.58
N GLY A 4 29.07 -8.63 13.82
CA GLY A 4 27.72 -9.17 13.91
C GLY A 4 27.29 -9.65 12.53
N GLN A 5 26.78 -10.88 12.44
CA GLN A 5 26.10 -11.35 11.23
C GLN A 5 25.00 -10.35 10.85
N PRO A 6 24.71 -10.14 9.55
CA PRO A 6 23.59 -9.29 9.15
C PRO A 6 22.33 -9.83 9.81
N GLN A 7 21.73 -9.02 10.67
CA GLN A 7 20.52 -9.38 11.38
C GLN A 7 19.37 -9.31 10.37
N GLN A 8 18.97 -10.47 9.83
CA GLN A 8 17.80 -10.54 8.95
C GLN A 8 16.54 -10.24 9.77
N ARG A 9 15.75 -9.27 9.34
CA ARG A 9 14.52 -8.83 10.04
C ARG A 9 13.32 -8.94 9.11
N THR A 10 12.28 -9.63 9.53
CA THR A 10 11.03 -9.71 8.77
C THR A 10 10.17 -8.49 9.04
N VAL A 11 9.67 -7.88 7.96
CA VAL A 11 8.76 -6.75 7.98
C VAL A 11 7.49 -7.13 7.24
N PHE A 12 6.35 -6.89 7.87
CA PHE A 12 5.03 -7.11 7.31
C PHE A 12 4.37 -5.78 6.96
N PHE A 13 3.70 -5.74 5.80
CA PHE A 13 2.85 -4.64 5.36
C PHE A 13 1.41 -5.12 5.32
N VAL A 14 0.60 -4.66 6.27
CA VAL A 14 -0.75 -5.15 6.52
C VAL A 14 -1.77 -4.04 6.30
N SER A 15 -2.84 -4.32 5.57
CA SER A 15 -3.93 -3.38 5.31
C SER A 15 -5.25 -4.10 5.05
N ASP A 16 -6.35 -3.43 5.35
CA ASP A 16 -7.70 -3.78 4.91
C ASP A 16 -7.90 -3.61 3.39
N GLY A 17 -7.06 -2.81 2.72
CA GLY A 17 -6.98 -2.68 1.27
C GLY A 17 -5.79 -3.43 0.66
N THR A 18 -5.16 -2.84 -0.37
CA THR A 18 -4.09 -3.48 -1.15
C THR A 18 -2.72 -3.51 -0.45
N ALA A 19 -2.55 -2.84 0.69
CA ALA A 19 -1.28 -2.65 1.39
C ALA A 19 -0.17 -1.93 0.59
N ILE A 20 -0.50 -1.30 -0.55
CA ILE A 20 0.47 -0.50 -1.33
C ILE A 20 0.96 0.71 -0.53
N THR A 21 0.07 1.36 0.23
CA THR A 21 0.42 2.52 1.06
C THR A 21 1.40 2.14 2.16
N THR A 22 1.13 1.07 2.91
CA THR A 22 2.05 0.60 3.97
C THR A 22 3.38 0.15 3.41
N GLU A 23 3.38 -0.54 2.27
CA GLU A 23 4.61 -0.93 1.59
C GLU A 23 5.42 0.28 1.12
N THR A 24 4.80 1.28 0.51
CA THR A 24 5.49 2.48 0.01
C THR A 24 6.11 3.30 1.14
N VAL A 25 5.33 3.57 2.19
CA VAL A 25 5.79 4.32 3.37
C VAL A 25 6.87 3.53 4.10
N GLY A 26 6.62 2.26 4.40
CA GLY A 26 7.56 1.44 5.12
C GLY A 26 8.83 1.17 4.33
N HIS A 27 8.77 0.97 3.01
CA HIS A 27 9.98 0.90 2.16
C HIS A 27 10.84 2.16 2.34
N SER A 28 10.22 3.33 2.23
CA SER A 28 10.91 4.62 2.40
C SER A 28 11.60 4.72 3.76
N LEU A 29 10.93 4.35 4.84
CA LEU A 29 11.50 4.36 6.20
C LEU A 29 12.65 3.35 6.36
N LEU A 30 12.50 2.14 5.83
CA LEU A 30 13.52 1.08 5.94
C LEU A 30 14.81 1.41 5.19
N THR A 31 14.77 2.26 4.15
CA THR A 31 16.00 2.70 3.44
C THR A 31 16.97 3.47 4.35
N GLN A 32 16.49 4.01 5.47
CA GLN A 32 17.33 4.72 6.44
C GLN A 32 18.22 3.77 7.26
N PHE A 33 18.07 2.46 7.10
CA PHE A 33 18.82 1.42 7.80
C PHE A 33 19.57 0.51 6.80
N PRO A 34 20.60 1.02 6.10
CA PRO A 34 21.26 0.30 5.00
C PRO A 34 22.01 -0.96 5.46
N ASP A 35 22.36 -1.05 6.74
CA ASP A 35 23.11 -2.19 7.31
C ASP A 35 22.21 -3.36 7.77
N VAL A 36 20.88 -3.24 7.59
CA VAL A 36 19.90 -4.26 8.00
C VAL A 36 19.27 -4.91 6.76
N GLU A 37 19.29 -6.24 6.71
CA GLU A 37 18.61 -6.98 5.66
C GLU A 37 17.15 -7.24 6.04
N PHE A 38 16.22 -6.72 5.25
CA PHE A 38 14.79 -6.87 5.52
C PHE A 38 14.13 -7.89 4.59
N ARG A 39 13.53 -8.93 5.17
CA ARG A 39 12.58 -9.81 4.47
C ARG A 39 11.21 -9.16 4.51
N ARG A 40 10.72 -8.70 3.35
CA ARG A 40 9.48 -7.93 3.23
C ARG A 40 8.32 -8.82 2.81
N ILE A 41 7.20 -8.76 3.52
CA ILE A 41 6.01 -9.56 3.26
C ILE A 41 4.77 -8.67 3.25
N ARG A 42 4.03 -8.68 2.15
CA ARG A 42 2.75 -7.97 2.03
C ARG A 42 1.58 -8.90 2.37
N ILE A 43 0.65 -8.42 3.18
CA ILE A 43 -0.60 -9.12 3.54
C ILE A 43 -1.77 -8.15 3.31
N PRO A 44 -2.35 -8.15 2.10
CA PRO A 44 -3.49 -7.29 1.78
C PRO A 44 -4.82 -7.90 2.24
N PHE A 45 -5.87 -7.07 2.24
CA PHE A 45 -7.26 -7.46 2.50
C PHE A 45 -7.47 -8.15 3.84
N ILE A 46 -6.99 -7.51 4.91
CA ILE A 46 -7.27 -7.87 6.31
C ILE A 46 -8.41 -6.98 6.81
N ASP A 47 -9.64 -7.42 6.52
CA ASP A 47 -10.89 -6.68 6.76
C ASP A 47 -11.77 -7.31 7.84
N SER A 48 -11.26 -8.31 8.57
CA SER A 48 -11.96 -8.92 9.70
C SER A 48 -10.99 -9.38 10.80
N PRO A 49 -11.46 -9.47 12.06
CA PRO A 49 -10.65 -9.98 13.18
C PRO A 49 -10.12 -11.40 12.95
N GLU A 50 -10.87 -12.27 12.26
CA GLU A 50 -10.45 -13.62 11.94
C GLU A 50 -9.24 -13.63 11.00
N ARG A 51 -9.30 -12.84 9.92
CA ARG A 51 -8.19 -12.71 8.97
C ARG A 51 -6.98 -12.05 9.63
N ALA A 52 -7.20 -11.09 10.53
CA ALA A 52 -6.14 -10.49 11.32
C ALA A 52 -5.47 -11.53 12.23
N GLY A 53 -6.24 -12.44 12.83
CA GLY A 53 -5.71 -13.56 13.61
C GLY A 53 -4.84 -14.50 12.78
N GLU A 54 -5.28 -14.87 11.58
CA GLU A 54 -4.47 -15.67 10.65
C GLU A 54 -3.17 -14.97 10.24
N ALA A 55 -3.23 -13.66 10.00
CA ALA A 55 -2.06 -12.85 9.70
C ALA A 55 -1.10 -12.82 10.90
N MET A 56 -1.62 -12.65 12.12
CA MET A 56 -0.82 -12.67 13.35
C MET A 56 -0.11 -13.98 13.57
N ASN A 57 -0.74 -15.13 13.30
CA ASN A 57 -0.07 -16.43 13.38
C ASN A 57 1.16 -16.50 12.47
N ARG A 58 1.08 -15.93 11.26
CA ARG A 58 2.23 -15.85 10.32
C ARG A 58 3.32 -14.90 10.81
N ILE A 59 2.92 -13.79 11.43
CA ILE A 59 3.83 -12.78 12.00
C ILE A 59 4.59 -13.35 13.20
N GLU A 60 3.92 -14.09 14.06
CA GLU A 60 4.53 -14.76 15.22
C GLU A 60 5.53 -15.82 14.79
N ALA A 61 5.16 -16.68 13.82
CA ALA A 61 6.09 -17.67 13.27
C ALA A 61 7.35 -17.03 12.67
N ALA A 62 7.23 -15.86 12.01
CA ALA A 62 8.38 -15.11 11.51
C ALA A 62 9.20 -14.48 12.64
N SER A 63 8.55 -13.99 13.70
CA SER A 63 9.22 -13.43 14.88
C SER A 63 10.07 -14.48 15.60
N GLU A 64 9.54 -15.70 15.73
CA GLU A 64 10.26 -16.85 16.29
C GLU A 64 11.45 -17.25 15.41
N ALA A 65 11.25 -17.34 14.08
CA ALA A 65 12.31 -17.69 13.14
C ALA A 65 13.45 -16.67 13.12
N ASP A 66 13.13 -15.38 13.23
CA ASP A 66 14.11 -14.29 13.26
C ASP A 66 14.74 -14.11 14.66
N GLY A 67 14.21 -14.78 15.69
CA GLY A 67 14.64 -14.64 17.08
C GLY A 67 14.37 -13.25 17.67
N ALA A 68 13.50 -12.44 17.06
CA ALA A 68 13.16 -11.10 17.50
C ALA A 68 11.80 -10.65 16.92
N PRO A 69 11.03 -9.80 17.63
CA PRO A 69 9.71 -9.34 17.19
C PRO A 69 9.69 -8.85 15.74
N ALA A 70 8.78 -9.35 14.91
CA ALA A 70 8.60 -8.85 13.56
C ALA A 70 8.06 -7.41 13.57
N ILE A 71 8.48 -6.62 12.59
CA ILE A 71 8.00 -5.25 12.40
C ILE A 71 6.74 -5.31 11.53
N VAL A 72 5.67 -4.61 11.91
CA VAL A 72 4.39 -4.68 11.19
C VAL A 72 3.91 -3.27 10.91
N PHE A 73 3.97 -2.83 9.65
CA PHE A 73 3.32 -1.60 9.22
C PHE A 73 1.83 -1.86 8.98
N ILE A 74 0.96 -1.08 9.62
CA ILE A 74 -0.48 -1.30 9.62
C ILE A 74 -1.20 -0.07 9.05
N SER A 75 -2.14 -0.31 8.17
CA SER A 75 -3.13 0.67 7.71
C SER A 75 -4.50 0.00 7.65
N ILE A 76 -5.06 -0.29 8.83
CA ILE A 76 -6.40 -0.87 9.02
C ILE A 76 -7.25 0.19 9.71
N ILE A 77 -8.45 0.44 9.20
CA ILE A 77 -9.36 1.45 9.74
C ILE A 77 -10.24 0.87 10.85
N ASP A 78 -10.73 -0.36 10.68
CA ASP A 78 -11.61 -1.01 11.66
C ASP A 78 -10.88 -1.31 12.98
N ASP A 79 -11.41 -0.77 14.08
CA ASP A 79 -10.78 -0.85 15.40
C ASP A 79 -10.68 -2.29 15.93
N GLU A 80 -11.70 -3.12 15.70
CA GLU A 80 -11.73 -4.49 16.20
C GLU A 80 -10.67 -5.34 15.49
N THR A 81 -10.60 -5.25 14.17
CA THR A 81 -9.59 -5.91 13.33
C THR A 81 -8.19 -5.43 13.68
N ARG A 82 -8.03 -4.11 13.84
CA ARG A 82 -6.75 -3.48 14.18
C ARG A 82 -6.24 -3.88 15.55
N ALA A 83 -7.11 -4.00 16.55
CA ALA A 83 -6.75 -4.34 17.92
C ALA A 83 -6.04 -5.70 18.04
N VAL A 84 -6.25 -6.62 17.10
CA VAL A 84 -5.58 -7.92 17.05
C VAL A 84 -4.06 -7.77 17.00
N PHE A 85 -3.55 -6.81 16.23
CA PHE A 85 -2.11 -6.59 16.05
C PHE A 85 -1.41 -5.94 17.25
N TYR A 86 -2.18 -5.35 18.16
CA TYR A 86 -1.65 -4.76 19.40
C TYR A 86 -1.54 -5.75 20.56
N ARG A 87 -2.13 -6.94 20.43
CA ARG A 87 -2.15 -7.97 21.48
C ARG A 87 -1.03 -9.00 21.35
N GLY A 88 -0.39 -9.10 20.19
CA GLY A 88 0.65 -10.07 19.91
C GLY A 88 2.06 -9.61 20.30
N SER A 89 3.05 -10.45 19.98
CA SER A 89 4.47 -10.18 20.24
C SER A 89 5.15 -9.28 19.19
N ALA A 90 4.41 -8.90 18.14
CA ALA A 90 4.91 -8.07 17.04
C ALA A 90 5.08 -6.60 17.46
N LEU A 91 5.85 -5.85 16.67
CA LEU A 91 5.97 -4.41 16.81
C LEU A 91 5.08 -3.69 15.77
N PRO A 92 3.86 -3.27 16.15
CA PRO A 92 2.98 -2.54 15.25
C PRO A 92 3.46 -1.10 15.04
N LEU A 93 3.59 -0.69 13.78
CA LEU A 93 3.79 0.67 13.30
C LEU A 93 2.52 1.08 12.55
N ASP A 94 1.56 1.61 13.29
CA ASP A 94 0.25 2.00 12.76
C ASP A 94 0.31 3.38 12.10
N LEU A 95 0.11 3.40 10.79
CA LEU A 95 0.20 4.62 9.98
C LEU A 95 -0.95 5.59 10.21
N PHE A 96 -2.01 5.19 10.91
CA PHE A 96 -3.17 6.04 11.17
C PHE A 96 -3.30 6.44 12.64
N ALA A 97 -2.92 5.58 13.59
CA ALA A 97 -3.14 5.83 15.02
C ALA A 97 -2.72 7.24 15.50
N ASP A 98 -1.51 7.67 15.16
CA ASP A 98 -0.98 8.96 15.63
C ASP A 98 -1.49 10.15 14.79
N PHE A 99 -1.70 9.94 13.50
CA PHE A 99 -2.07 11.02 12.58
C PHE A 99 -3.56 11.34 12.60
N MET A 100 -4.43 10.34 12.83
CA MET A 100 -5.88 10.54 12.84
C MET A 100 -6.31 11.46 13.98
N HIS A 101 -5.81 11.25 15.20
CA HIS A 101 -6.10 12.15 16.31
C HIS A 101 -5.60 13.58 16.09
N THR A 102 -4.43 13.71 15.46
CA THR A 102 -3.90 15.02 15.09
C THR A 102 -4.80 15.71 14.07
N LEU A 103 -5.27 14.98 13.05
CA LEU A 103 -6.17 15.50 12.02
C LEU A 103 -7.55 15.85 12.59
N GLU A 104 -8.12 15.04 13.47
CA GLU A 104 -9.36 15.34 14.19
C GLU A 104 -9.25 16.68 14.95
N SER A 105 -8.16 16.87 15.67
CA SER A 105 -7.92 18.07 16.45
C SER A 105 -7.79 19.32 15.58
N VAL A 106 -7.14 19.21 14.41
CA VAL A 106 -6.94 20.33 13.48
C VAL A 106 -8.20 20.63 12.67
N LEU A 107 -8.92 19.60 12.23
CA LEU A 107 -10.09 19.74 11.36
C LEU A 107 -11.38 20.00 12.15
N GLY A 108 -11.40 19.72 13.46
CA GLY A 108 -12.56 19.92 14.32
C GLY A 108 -13.73 18.98 14.01
N VAL A 109 -13.47 17.89 13.30
CA VAL A 109 -14.47 16.88 12.91
C VAL A 109 -13.92 15.49 13.19
N SER A 110 -14.79 14.59 13.65
CA SER A 110 -14.45 13.18 13.83
C SER A 110 -14.37 12.45 12.49
N PRO A 111 -13.55 11.38 12.39
CA PRO A 111 -13.45 10.58 11.18
C PRO A 111 -14.76 9.84 10.97
N GLN A 112 -15.16 9.71 9.71
CA GLN A 112 -16.21 8.76 9.37
C GLN A 112 -15.58 7.36 9.35
N ALA A 113 -16.02 6.48 10.24
CA ALA A 113 -15.62 5.07 10.30
C ALA A 113 -16.25 4.26 9.16
N THR A 114 -16.05 4.67 7.91
CA THR A 114 -16.60 3.99 6.75
C THR A 114 -15.50 3.17 6.08
N VAL A 115 -15.46 1.88 6.42
CA VAL A 115 -14.68 0.87 5.69
C VAL A 115 -15.02 1.00 4.20
N GLY A 116 -14.01 1.10 3.34
CA GLY A 116 -14.18 1.05 1.89
C GLY A 116 -14.32 2.39 1.16
N GLN A 117 -14.29 3.56 1.82
CA GLN A 117 -14.26 4.85 1.11
C GLN A 117 -12.96 5.12 0.34
N ALA A 118 -11.92 4.31 0.58
CA ALA A 118 -10.76 4.34 -0.31
C ALA A 118 -11.13 3.99 -1.76
N HIS A 119 -12.17 3.16 -2.02
CA HIS A 119 -12.51 2.63 -3.35
C HIS A 119 -14.03 2.57 -3.65
N GLY A 120 -14.90 3.10 -2.79
CA GLY A 120 -16.35 2.90 -2.89
C GLY A 120 -17.13 4.14 -3.29
N LEU A 121 -17.57 4.18 -4.56
CA LEU A 121 -18.63 5.05 -5.11
C LEU A 121 -18.32 6.53 -5.39
N ALA A 122 -17.34 7.16 -4.72
CA ALA A 122 -17.11 8.61 -4.89
C ALA A 122 -16.53 9.01 -6.26
N ASP A 123 -16.02 8.07 -7.06
CA ASP A 123 -15.36 8.37 -8.34
C ASP A 123 -15.71 7.32 -9.41
N MET A 124 -16.98 6.88 -9.51
CA MET A 124 -17.40 6.01 -10.62
C MET A 124 -17.15 6.69 -11.97
N GLU A 125 -17.50 7.97 -12.08
CA GLU A 125 -17.24 8.81 -13.25
C GLU A 125 -15.73 8.90 -13.54
N ARG A 126 -14.91 9.19 -12.53
CA ARG A 126 -13.45 9.25 -12.69
C ARG A 126 -12.79 7.91 -13.02
N TYR A 127 -13.40 6.82 -12.56
CA TYR A 127 -12.99 5.47 -12.93
C TYR A 127 -13.37 5.18 -14.39
N GLU A 128 -14.59 5.53 -14.81
CA GLU A 128 -15.03 5.45 -16.20
C GLU A 128 -14.12 6.28 -17.11
N ASP A 129 -13.83 7.53 -16.74
CA ASP A 129 -12.88 8.41 -17.47
C ASP A 129 -11.51 7.75 -17.64
N ARG A 130 -10.98 7.09 -16.60
CA ARG A 130 -9.70 6.38 -16.68
C ARG A 130 -9.77 5.17 -17.61
N ILE A 131 -10.87 4.43 -17.58
CA ILE A 131 -11.07 3.29 -18.47
C ILE A 131 -11.22 3.77 -19.92
N GLU A 132 -11.98 4.83 -20.17
CA GLU A 132 -12.11 5.44 -21.49
C GLU A 132 -10.77 5.97 -22.01
N ALA A 133 -10.01 6.68 -21.18
CA ALA A 133 -8.67 7.17 -21.53
C ALA A 133 -7.72 6.02 -21.90
N THR A 134 -7.73 4.93 -21.13
CA THR A 134 -6.91 3.74 -21.41
C THR A 134 -7.33 3.08 -22.72
N ASN A 135 -8.64 2.91 -22.94
CA ASN A 135 -9.17 2.33 -24.18
C ASN A 135 -8.86 3.21 -25.39
N TYR A 136 -8.95 4.54 -25.25
CA TYR A 136 -8.60 5.49 -26.30
C TYR A 136 -7.10 5.38 -26.64
N ALA A 137 -6.22 5.34 -25.64
CA ALA A 137 -4.78 5.16 -25.83
C ALA A 137 -4.47 3.84 -26.58
N LEU A 138 -5.07 2.72 -26.17
CA LEU A 138 -4.90 1.42 -26.83
C LEU A 138 -5.44 1.40 -28.27
N ALA A 139 -6.56 2.06 -28.53
CA ALA A 139 -7.17 2.12 -29.87
C ALA A 139 -6.39 3.00 -30.87
N HIS A 140 -5.48 3.84 -30.38
CA HIS A 140 -4.70 4.79 -31.19
C HIS A 140 -3.18 4.51 -31.17
N ASP A 141 -2.72 3.55 -30.36
CA ASP A 141 -1.33 3.10 -30.36
C ASP A 141 -0.94 2.49 -31.73
N ASP A 142 0.33 2.62 -32.10
CA ASP A 142 0.91 2.11 -33.35
C ASP A 142 0.15 2.49 -34.66
N GLY A 143 -0.61 3.57 -34.63
CA GLY A 143 -1.30 4.11 -35.81
C GLY A 143 -2.53 3.31 -36.25
N ILE A 144 -3.11 2.51 -35.35
CA ILE A 144 -4.37 1.77 -35.55
C ILE A 144 -5.51 2.72 -35.95
N SER A 145 -5.59 3.87 -35.28
CA SER A 145 -6.50 4.97 -35.62
C SER A 145 -5.71 6.26 -35.87
N ARG A 146 -6.18 7.08 -36.81
CA ARG A 146 -5.58 8.37 -37.18
C ARG A 146 -6.45 9.57 -36.80
N SER A 147 -7.53 9.33 -36.04
CA SER A 147 -8.37 10.41 -35.51
C SER A 147 -7.85 10.81 -34.13
N TYR A 148 -7.52 12.09 -33.94
CA TYR A 148 -6.99 12.61 -32.68
C TYR A 148 -7.92 13.66 -32.05
N GLU A 149 -9.16 13.76 -32.52
CA GLU A 149 -10.09 14.85 -32.17
C GLU A 149 -10.44 14.87 -30.67
N ASN A 150 -10.41 13.71 -30.02
CA ASN A 150 -10.70 13.55 -28.59
C ASN A 150 -9.44 13.33 -27.75
N ALA A 151 -8.24 13.54 -28.31
CA ALA A 151 -7.00 13.35 -27.57
C ALA A 151 -6.74 14.55 -26.64
N GLU A 152 -6.65 14.29 -25.34
CA GLU A 152 -6.28 15.31 -24.34
C GLU A 152 -4.77 15.59 -24.33
N LEU A 153 -3.96 14.60 -24.70
CA LEU A 153 -2.50 14.68 -24.81
C LEU A 153 -2.01 13.89 -26.03
N ILE A 154 -1.06 14.46 -26.77
CA ILE A 154 -0.41 13.79 -27.91
C ILE A 154 1.09 13.66 -27.63
N LEU A 155 1.58 12.42 -27.58
CA LEU A 155 3.01 12.10 -27.42
C LEU A 155 3.67 11.88 -28.79
N VAL A 156 4.59 12.77 -29.18
CA VAL A 156 5.36 12.67 -30.43
C VAL A 156 6.81 12.30 -30.13
N GLY A 157 7.34 11.29 -30.82
CA GLY A 157 8.73 10.87 -30.65
C GLY A 157 9.13 9.76 -31.61
N ILE A 158 10.44 9.62 -31.87
CA ILE A 158 10.99 8.57 -32.74
C ILE A 158 10.65 7.17 -32.21
N SER A 159 10.79 6.14 -33.06
CA SER A 159 10.51 4.75 -32.64
C SER A 159 11.36 4.36 -31.43
N ARG A 160 10.78 3.63 -30.47
CA ARG A 160 11.40 3.11 -29.23
C ARG A 160 11.77 4.15 -28.15
N THR A 161 11.10 5.29 -28.09
CA THR A 161 11.25 6.29 -27.00
C THR A 161 10.29 6.08 -25.82
N GLY A 162 9.67 4.91 -25.69
CA GLY A 162 8.74 4.64 -24.59
C GLY A 162 7.39 5.36 -24.67
N LYS A 163 6.91 5.74 -25.87
CA LYS A 163 5.59 6.37 -26.03
C LYS A 163 4.47 5.49 -25.46
N THR A 164 4.40 4.23 -25.90
CA THR A 164 3.38 3.25 -25.47
C THR A 164 3.33 3.05 -23.94
N PRO A 165 4.44 2.80 -23.22
CA PRO A 165 4.39 2.71 -21.75
C PRO A 165 4.22 4.05 -21.02
N THR A 166 4.24 5.19 -21.72
CA THR A 166 3.98 6.50 -21.11
C THR A 166 2.50 6.90 -21.23
N CYS A 167 1.78 6.41 -22.25
CA CYS A 167 0.36 6.70 -22.44
C CYS A 167 -0.58 5.67 -21.79
N LEU A 168 -0.04 4.63 -21.13
CA LEU A 168 -0.75 3.61 -20.34
C LEU A 168 -0.26 3.67 -18.90
#